data_AF-A0A4Q3VHY0-F1
#
_entry.id   AF-A0A4Q3VHY0-F1
#
_cell.length_a   1.000
_cell.length_b   1.000
_cell.length_c   1.000
_cell.angle_alpha   90.00
_cell.angle_beta   90.00
_cell.angle_gamma   90.00
#
_symmetry.space_group_name_H-M   'P 1'
#
loop_
_entity.id
_entity.type
_entity.pdbx_description
1 polymer ?
#
loop_
_entity_poly.entity_id
_entity_poly.type
_entity_poly.pdbx_seq_one_letter_code
_entity_poly.pdbx_strand_id
1 'polypeptide(L)'
;SRAYLDTCLFDAAIALANKDPYVIQATGPLSSLDKLAIFEGSTMYSKDKQQVTSTVRVSGDKAGGKMDFVAKKENGDWEFEMIKLRLKSGKVIRIVK
;
A
#
# COMPACT_ATOMS: atom_id res chain seq x y z
N SER A 1 -10.66 -15.10 7.92
CA SER A 1 -11.58 -14.38 7.01
C SER A 1 -10.76 -13.57 6.01
N ARG A 2 -11.33 -13.17 4.86
CA ARG A 2 -10.64 -12.35 3.84
C ARG A 2 -10.01 -11.07 4.45
N ALA A 3 -10.72 -10.48 5.41
CA ALA A 3 -10.29 -9.31 6.18
C ALA A 3 -8.96 -9.47 6.95
N TYR A 4 -8.57 -10.69 7.32
CA TYR A 4 -7.29 -10.95 8.02
C TYR A 4 -6.11 -11.03 7.04
N LEU A 5 -6.33 -11.61 5.86
CA LEU A 5 -5.33 -11.66 4.79
C LEU A 5 -5.10 -10.28 4.19
N ASP A 6 -6.15 -9.46 4.13
CA ASP A 6 -6.10 -8.07 3.72
C ASP A 6 -5.12 -7.29 4.62
N THR A 7 -5.26 -7.34 5.95
CA THR A 7 -4.40 -6.56 6.87
C THR A 7 -2.91 -6.86 6.74
N CYS A 8 -2.50 -8.13 6.62
CA CYS A 8 -1.08 -8.47 6.49
C CYS A 8 -0.45 -7.94 5.19
N LEU A 9 -1.21 -7.97 4.08
CA LEU A 9 -0.77 -7.42 2.80
C LEU A 9 -0.61 -5.90 2.87
N PHE A 10 -1.57 -5.19 3.48
CA PHE A 10 -1.48 -3.74 3.66
C PHE A 10 -0.30 -3.34 4.55
N ASP A 11 -0.08 -4.05 5.66
CA ASP A 11 1.05 -3.81 6.55
C ASP A 11 2.39 -4.05 5.84
N ALA A 12 2.49 -5.08 5.00
CA ALA A 12 3.67 -5.33 4.18
C ALA A 12 3.93 -4.20 3.18
N ALA A 13 2.88 -3.66 2.55
CA ALA A 13 3.00 -2.52 1.63
C ALA A 13 3.53 -1.26 2.34
N ILE A 14 3.00 -0.97 3.54
CA ILE A 14 3.46 0.14 4.39
C ILE A 14 4.91 -0.07 4.82
N ALA A 15 5.25 -1.27 5.29
CA ALA A 15 6.60 -1.62 5.71
C ALA A 15 7.60 -1.48 4.57
N LEU A 16 7.24 -1.90 3.35
CA LEU A 16 8.08 -1.73 2.17
C LEU A 16 8.24 -0.25 1.80
N ALA A 17 7.16 0.53 1.87
CA ALA A 17 7.22 1.96 1.61
C ALA A 17 8.10 2.71 2.61
N ASN A 18 8.06 2.31 3.89
CA ASN A 18 8.88 2.92 4.94
C ASN A 18 10.37 2.57 4.87
N LYS A 19 10.78 1.63 4.01
CA LYS A 19 12.19 1.36 3.71
C LYS A 19 12.78 2.34 2.69
N ASP A 20 11.95 3.08 1.96
CA ASP A 20 12.39 4.04 0.94
C ASP A 20 12.72 5.41 1.59
N PRO A 21 13.97 5.88 1.52
CA PRO A 21 14.37 7.15 2.13
C PRO A 21 13.61 8.37 1.57
N TYR A 22 13.19 8.32 0.31
CA TYR A 22 12.44 9.40 -0.33
C TYR A 22 10.99 9.46 0.18
N VAL A 23 10.40 8.30 0.49
CA VAL A 23 9.12 8.22 1.20
C VAL A 23 9.27 8.86 2.59
N ILE A 24 10.24 8.41 3.40
CA ILE A 24 10.47 8.95 4.74
C ILE A 24 10.73 10.47 4.71
N GLN A 25 11.49 10.95 3.72
CA GLN A 25 11.74 12.38 3.56
C GLN A 25 10.43 13.14 3.27
N ALA A 26 9.59 12.61 2.37
CA ALA A 26 8.40 13.29 1.88
C ALA A 26 7.19 13.20 2.83
N THR A 27 7.01 12.08 3.51
CA THR A 27 5.82 11.81 4.34
C THR A 27 6.14 11.68 5.82
N GLY A 28 7.40 11.52 6.22
CA GLY A 28 7.72 10.84 7.47
C GLY A 28 7.42 9.34 7.36
N PRO A 29 7.68 8.55 8.41
CA PRO A 29 7.19 7.17 8.49
C PRO A 29 5.67 7.14 8.27
N LEU A 30 5.21 6.29 7.37
CA LEU A 30 3.80 6.00 7.19
C LEU A 30 3.32 5.15 8.37
N SER A 31 2.17 5.52 8.93
CA SER A 31 1.52 4.75 9.98
C SER A 31 0.87 3.49 9.42
N SER A 32 0.69 2.47 10.28
CA SER A 32 -0.17 1.32 9.96
C SER A 32 -1.57 1.78 9.59
N LEU A 33 -2.20 1.05 8.67
CA LEU A 33 -3.55 1.37 8.24
C LEU A 33 -4.57 0.88 9.27
N ASP A 34 -5.48 1.77 9.66
CA ASP A 34 -6.68 1.34 10.36
C ASP A 34 -7.66 0.64 9.40
N LYS A 35 -8.58 -0.14 9.96
CA LYS A 35 -9.57 -0.90 9.19
C LYS A 35 -10.49 -0.01 8.36
N LEU A 36 -10.73 1.22 8.79
CA LEU A 36 -11.61 2.16 8.09
C LEU A 36 -10.92 2.65 6.80
N ALA A 37 -9.63 2.97 6.85
CA ALA A 37 -8.84 3.35 5.68
C ALA A 37 -8.79 2.24 4.61
N ILE A 38 -8.77 0.97 5.05
CA ILE A 38 -8.86 -0.19 4.15
C ILE A 38 -10.28 -0.33 3.57
N PHE A 39 -11.31 -0.17 4.40
CA PHE A 39 -12.71 -0.28 3.99
C PHE A 39 -13.15 0.81 3.01
N GLU A 40 -12.70 2.05 3.23
CA GLU A 40 -12.93 3.19 2.32
C GLU A 40 -12.06 3.12 1.05
N GLY A 41 -11.06 2.25 1.05
CA GLY A 41 -10.22 1.98 -0.09
C GLY A 41 -10.95 1.21 -1.19
N SER A 42 -10.27 1.05 -2.33
CA SER A 42 -10.73 0.18 -3.42
C SER A 42 -9.76 -0.98 -3.54
N THR A 43 -10.24 -2.21 -3.36
CA THR A 43 -9.42 -3.42 -3.50
C THR A 43 -10.09 -4.38 -4.46
N MET A 44 -9.38 -4.73 -5.51
CA MET A 44 -9.82 -5.68 -6.53
C MET A 44 -8.88 -6.87 -6.57
N TYR A 45 -9.45 -8.05 -6.68
CA TYR A 45 -8.72 -9.29 -6.87
C TYR A 45 -8.94 -9.81 -8.28
N SER A 46 -7.90 -10.39 -8.89
CA SER A 46 -8.05 -11.14 -10.14
C SER A 46 -9.00 -12.32 -9.97
N LYS A 47 -9.50 -12.86 -11.09
CA LYS A 47 -10.46 -13.98 -11.09
C LYS A 47 -9.90 -15.23 -10.38
N ASP A 48 -8.61 -15.50 -10.55
CA ASP A 48 -7.88 -16.59 -9.89
C ASP A 48 -7.37 -16.23 -8.49
N LYS A 49 -7.57 -14.99 -8.04
CA LYS A 49 -7.13 -14.43 -6.75
C LYS A 49 -5.61 -14.44 -6.56
N GLN A 50 -4.84 -14.58 -7.64
CA GLN A 50 -3.38 -14.52 -7.60
C GLN A 50 -2.83 -13.10 -7.73
N GLN A 51 -3.68 -12.11 -8.03
CA GLN A 51 -3.29 -10.71 -8.09
C GLN A 51 -4.28 -9.85 -7.32
N VAL A 52 -3.76 -8.83 -6.66
CA VAL A 52 -4.51 -7.81 -5.95
C VAL A 52 -4.06 -6.43 -6.40
N THR A 53 -5.02 -5.58 -6.71
CA THR A 53 -4.82 -4.16 -7.00
C THR A 53 -5.59 -3.38 -5.96
N SER A 54 -4.92 -2.50 -5.22
CA SER A 54 -5.56 -1.71 -4.18
C SER A 54 -5.21 -0.23 -4.24
N THR A 55 -6.12 0.57 -3.72
CA THR A 55 -5.95 2.00 -3.44
C THR A 55 -6.46 2.29 -2.04
N VAL A 56 -5.59 2.78 -1.17
CA VAL A 56 -5.91 3.09 0.23
C VAL A 56 -5.40 4.47 0.62
N ARG A 57 -6.07 5.09 1.60
CA ARG A 57 -5.56 6.32 2.21
C ARG A 57 -4.36 5.97 3.10
N VAL A 58 -3.32 6.81 3.04
CA VAL A 58 -2.15 6.71 3.92
C VAL A 58 -1.90 8.03 4.64
N SER A 59 -1.31 7.95 5.83
CA SER A 59 -0.88 9.08 6.63
C SER A 59 0.54 8.83 7.11
N GLY A 60 1.38 9.86 7.06
CA GLY A 60 2.66 9.88 7.75
C GLY A 60 2.82 11.19 8.52
N ASP A 61 3.84 11.25 9.37
CA ASP A 61 4.05 12.35 10.34
C ASP A 61 4.13 13.74 9.70
N LYS A 62 4.59 13.82 8.44
CA LYS A 62 4.74 15.09 7.70
C LYS A 62 3.65 15.31 6.65
N ALA A 63 3.24 14.24 5.97
CA ALA A 63 2.27 14.32 4.89
C ALA A 63 1.51 13.01 4.70
N GLY A 64 0.26 13.13 4.25
CA GLY A 64 -0.57 11.99 3.85
C GLY A 64 -0.95 12.03 2.37
N GLY A 65 -1.64 10.99 1.93
CA GLY A 65 -2.03 10.81 0.55
C GLY A 65 -2.80 9.53 0.30
N LYS A 66 -2.64 8.99 -0.91
CA LYS A 66 -3.13 7.66 -1.28
C LYS A 66 -1.96 6.78 -1.69
N MET A 67 -2.02 5.51 -1.32
CA MET A 67 -1.15 4.46 -1.83
C MET A 67 -1.95 3.63 -2.82
N ASP A 68 -1.41 3.50 -4.03
CA ASP A 68 -1.86 2.48 -4.97
C ASP A 68 -0.81 1.37 -4.96
N PHE A 69 -1.23 0.11 -4.94
CA PHE A 69 -0.31 -1.00 -5.11
C PHE A 69 -0.90 -2.14 -5.93
N VAL A 70 -0.01 -2.92 -6.53
CA VAL A 70 -0.30 -4.19 -7.19
C VAL A 70 0.61 -5.24 -6.57
N ALA A 71 0.03 -6.34 -6.11
CA ALA A 71 0.78 -7.49 -5.65
C ALA A 71 0.29 -8.76 -6.34
N LYS A 72 1.22 -9.68 -6.59
CA LYS A 72 0.94 -11.02 -7.09
C LYS A 72 1.34 -12.04 -6.05
N LYS A 73 0.65 -13.17 -6.06
CA LYS A 73 0.93 -14.26 -5.16
C LYS A 73 1.82 -15.26 -5.86
N GLU A 74 3.07 -15.36 -5.39
CA GLU A 74 4.10 -16.24 -5.93
C GLU A 74 4.54 -17.19 -4.80
N ASN A 75 4.57 -18.50 -5.07
CA ASN A 75 4.94 -19.54 -4.10
C ASN A 75 4.21 -19.51 -2.74
N GLY A 76 3.05 -18.85 -2.66
CA GLY A 76 2.27 -18.72 -1.44
C GLY A 76 2.38 -17.36 -0.74
N ASP A 77 3.37 -16.54 -1.13
CA ASP A 77 3.65 -15.22 -0.58
C ASP A 77 3.23 -14.10 -1.54
N TRP A 78 3.00 -12.90 -1.01
CA TRP A 78 2.69 -11.73 -1.82
C TRP A 78 3.97 -11.00 -2.23
N GLU A 79 4.19 -10.88 -3.53
CA GLU A 79 5.23 -10.06 -4.14
C GLU A 79 4.61 -8.78 -4.69
N PHE A 80 5.16 -7.63 -4.29
CA PHE A 80 4.71 -6.34 -4.78
C PHE A 80 5.33 -6.08 -6.15
N GLU A 81 4.50 -6.01 -7.18
CA GLU A 81 4.92 -5.47 -8.47
C GLU A 81 5.01 -3.96 -8.33
N MET A 82 3.94 -3.29 -7.92
CA MET A 82 3.92 -1.83 -7.87
C MET A 82 3.55 -1.31 -6.50
N ILE A 83 4.27 -0.29 -6.03
CA ILE A 83 3.80 0.61 -4.96
C ILE A 83 4.00 2.05 -5.41
N LYS A 84 2.92 2.83 -5.35
CA LYS A 84 2.90 4.24 -5.76
C LYS A 84 2.18 5.10 -4.73
N LEU A 85 2.88 6.07 -4.18
CA LEU A 85 2.30 7.09 -3.31
C LEU A 85 1.91 8.34 -4.10
N ARG A 86 0.68 8.80 -3.91
CA ARG A 86 0.14 10.05 -4.44
C ARG A 86 -0.15 10.99 -3.27
N LEU A 87 0.75 11.93 -3.03
CA LEU A 87 0.65 12.86 -1.91
C LEU A 87 -0.35 13.98 -2.21
N LYS A 88 -0.95 14.55 -1.16
CA LYS A 88 -1.88 15.68 -1.31
C LYS A 88 -1.26 16.91 -1.98
N SER A 89 0.06 17.06 -1.91
CA SER A 89 0.83 18.11 -2.60
C SER A 89 0.92 17.94 -4.12
N GLY A 90 0.38 16.84 -4.67
CA GLY A 90 0.52 16.49 -6.09
C GLY A 90 1.79 15.69 -6.40
N LYS A 91 2.72 15.56 -5.45
CA LYS A 91 3.93 14.74 -5.59
C LYS A 91 3.58 13.26 -5.70
N VAL A 92 4.25 12.55 -6.61
CA VAL A 92 4.10 11.10 -6.81
C VAL A 92 5.43 10.40 -6.58
N ILE A 93 5.42 9.32 -5.81
CA ILE A 93 6.59 8.48 -5.51
C ILE A 93 6.28 7.06 -5.98
N ARG A 94 7.21 6.42 -6.69
CA ARG A 94 7.11 5.01 -7.11
C ARG A 94 8.27 4.24 -6.49
N ILE A 95 7.97 3.11 -5.87
CA ILE A 95 8.90 2.34 -5.04
C ILE A 95 9.29 1.03 -5.72
N VAL A 96 8.27 0.27 -6.15
CA VAL A 96 8.42 -0.98 -6.92
C VAL A 96 7.63 -0.83 -8.22
N LYS A 97 8.04 -1.53 -9.28
CA LYS A 97 7.44 -1.48 -10.63
C LYS A 97 6.74 -2.77 -11.03
#